data_AF-A0A3B6MXT8-F1
#
_entry.id   AF-A0A3B6MXT8-F1
#
_cell.length_a   1.000
_cell.length_b   1.000
_cell.length_c   1.000
_cell.angle_alpha   90.00
_cell.angle_beta   90.00
_cell.angle_gamma   90.00
#
_symmetry.space_group_name_H-M   'P 1'
#
loop_
_entity.id
_entity.type
_entity.pdbx_description
1 polymer ?
#
loop_
_entity_poly.entity_id
_entity_poly.type
_entity_poly.pdbx_seq_one_letter_code
_entity_poly.pdbx_strand_id
1 'polypeptide(L)'
;MLFQSWNMWKEGKTKDLADSSIMDTCSPDELFLCIHVALLCVQENPDDSPLMSSVMTTLENGSTTLPTPSRPGYLVRRNTELDQFRNNIQNSLNSLSVTEIDGR
;
A
#
# COMPACT_ATOMS: atom_id res chain seq x y z
N MET A 1 3.64 7.71 -0.03
CA MET A 1 3.59 7.36 1.41
C MET A 1 3.13 5.92 1.62
N LEU A 2 1.88 5.53 1.35
CA LEU A 2 1.37 4.15 1.58
C LEU A 2 2.26 3.00 1.06
N PHE A 3 2.91 3.15 -0.10
CA PHE A 3 3.83 2.12 -0.62
C PHE A 3 5.08 1.96 0.25
N GLN A 4 5.68 3.08 0.65
CA GLN A 4 6.87 3.07 1.50
C GLN A 4 6.49 2.52 2.88
N SER A 5 5.34 2.94 3.42
CA SER A 5 4.84 2.43 4.69
C SER A 5 4.61 0.93 4.68
N TRP A 6 4.01 0.42 3.60
CA TRP A 6 3.82 -1.01 3.37
C TRP A 6 5.14 -1.80 3.32
N ASN A 7 6.14 -1.30 2.58
CA ASN A 7 7.44 -1.96 2.49
C ASN A 7 8.16 -1.96 3.83
N MET A 8 8.14 -0.84 4.57
CA MET A 8 8.73 -0.78 5.91
C MET A 8 8.06 -1.75 6.87
N TRP A 9 6.72 -1.86 6.84
CA TRP A 9 6.00 -2.87 7.63
C TRP A 9 6.42 -4.30 7.24
N LYS A 10 6.49 -4.61 5.94
CA LYS A 10 6.98 -5.91 5.42
C LYS A 10 8.41 -6.24 5.86
N GLU A 11 9.26 -5.23 6.02
CA GLU A 11 10.65 -5.36 6.44
C GLU A 11 10.80 -5.39 7.98
N GLY A 12 9.71 -5.30 8.74
CA GLY A 12 9.74 -5.24 10.21
C GLY A 12 10.23 -3.89 10.76
N LYS A 13 10.28 -2.85 9.93
CA LYS A 13 10.72 -1.49 10.26
C LYS A 13 9.55 -0.59 10.69
N THR A 14 8.61 -1.14 11.44
CA THR A 14 7.42 -0.41 11.91
C THR A 14 7.75 0.76 12.84
N LYS A 15 8.86 0.70 13.57
CA LYS A 15 9.32 1.84 14.39
C LYS A 15 9.65 3.08 13.55
N ASP A 16 10.16 2.87 12.33
CA ASP A 16 10.48 3.96 11.41
C ASP A 16 9.23 4.61 10.80
N LEU A 17 8.05 4.02 11.02
CA LEU A 17 6.75 4.58 10.63
C LEU A 17 6.14 5.49 11.70
N ALA A 18 6.60 5.39 12.95
CA ALA A 18 6.08 6.18 14.04
C ALA A 18 6.63 7.60 13.97
N ASP A 19 5.75 8.57 14.22
CA ASP A 19 6.21 9.94 14.44
C ASP A 19 6.97 10.02 15.77
N SER A 20 8.04 10.81 15.83
CA SER A 20 8.82 11.00 17.06
C SER A 20 7.99 11.51 18.24
N SER A 21 6.92 12.26 17.98
CA SER A 21 6.01 12.78 19.02
C SER A 21 5.24 11.70 19.75
N ILE A 22 5.04 10.53 19.14
CA ILE A 22 4.30 9.41 19.74
C ILE A 22 5.21 8.30 20.25
N MET A 23 6.50 8.30 19.89
CA MET A 23 7.45 7.25 20.31
C MET A 23 7.63 7.19 21.83
N ASP A 24 7.54 8.33 22.53
CA ASP A 24 7.72 8.38 23.99
C ASP A 24 6.42 8.13 24.77
N THR A 25 5.27 8.19 24.10
CA THR A 25 3.94 8.11 24.75
C THR A 25 3.19 6.82 24.45
N CYS A 26 3.60 6.09 23.40
CA CYS A 26 2.96 4.86 22.96
C CYS A 26 3.86 3.67 23.25
N SER A 27 3.30 2.61 23.83
CA SER A 27 4.06 1.37 23.99
C SER A 27 4.36 0.73 22.61
N PRO A 28 5.43 -0.07 22.50
CA PRO A 28 5.72 -0.77 21.25
C PRO A 28 4.54 -1.62 20.76
N ASP A 29 3.85 -2.31 21.67
CA ASP A 29 2.73 -3.19 21.34
C ASP A 29 1.53 -2.41 20.79
N GLU A 30 1.19 -1.26 21.40
CA GLU A 30 0.15 -0.36 20.89
C GLU A 30 0.53 0.19 19.52
N LEU A 31 1.80 0.57 19.31
CA LEU A 31 2.28 1.05 18.02
C LEU A 31 2.16 -0.03 16.94
N PHE A 32 2.61 -1.25 17.23
CA PHE A 32 2.47 -2.39 16.33
C PHE A 32 1.00 -2.67 15.99
N LEU A 33 0.14 -2.70 17.01
CA LEU A 33 -1.28 -2.91 16.85
C LEU A 33 -1.92 -1.84 15.98
N CYS A 34 -1.61 -0.57 16.25
CA CYS A 34 -2.18 0.57 15.53
C CYS A 34 -1.76 0.56 14.05
N ILE A 35 -0.48 0.29 13.76
CA ILE A 35 0.00 0.15 12.38
C ILE A 35 -0.67 -1.05 11.69
N HIS A 36 -0.77 -2.19 12.38
CA HIS A 36 -1.37 -3.40 11.83
C HIS A 36 -2.85 -3.19 11.46
N VAL A 37 -3.61 -2.59 12.36
CA VAL A 37 -5.02 -2.23 12.13
C VAL A 37 -5.15 -1.19 11.02
N ALA A 38 -4.30 -0.16 11.00
CA ALA A 38 -4.30 0.84 9.92
C ALA A 38 -4.07 0.21 8.54
N LEU A 39 -3.20 -0.80 8.45
CA LEU A 39 -2.97 -1.55 7.21
C LEU A 39 -4.17 -2.42 6.82
N LEU A 40 -4.84 -3.05 7.79
CA LEU A 40 -6.07 -3.82 7.55
C LEU A 40 -7.21 -2.93 7.00
N CYS A 41 -7.31 -1.68 7.45
CA CYS A 41 -8.31 -0.72 6.98
C CYS A 41 -8.15 -0.27 5.52
N VAL A 42 -6.95 -0.41 4.95
CA VAL A 42 -6.62 0.06 3.58
C VAL A 42 -6.34 -1.08 2.60
N GLN A 43 -6.83 -2.28 2.93
CA GLN A 43 -6.69 -3.46 2.09
C GLN A 43 -7.28 -3.26 0.71
N GLU A 44 -6.77 -4.05 -0.24
CA GLU A 44 -7.22 -4.02 -1.62
C GLU A 44 -8.65 -4.49 -1.79
N ASN A 45 -8.97 -5.61 -1.16
CA ASN A 45 -10.32 -6.13 -1.12
C ASN A 45 -11.11 -5.40 -0.03
N PRO A 46 -12.23 -4.72 -0.36
CA PRO A 46 -13.05 -4.05 0.63
C PRO A 46 -13.63 -5.02 1.68
N ASP A 47 -13.85 -6.29 1.31
CA ASP A 47 -14.40 -7.30 2.22
C ASP A 47 -13.40 -7.72 3.30
N ASP A 48 -12.10 -7.49 3.09
CA ASP A 48 -11.06 -7.78 4.07
C ASP A 48 -10.90 -6.63 5.08
N SER A 49 -11.48 -5.45 4.81
CA SER A 49 -11.40 -4.30 5.70
C SER A 49 -12.23 -4.54 6.97
N PRO A 50 -11.64 -4.35 8.18
CA PRO A 50 -12.33 -4.62 9.42
C PRO A 50 -13.48 -3.62 9.63
N LEU A 51 -14.56 -4.11 10.24
CA LEU A 51 -15.65 -3.25 10.70
C LEU A 51 -15.12 -2.24 11.74
N MET A 52 -15.63 -1.00 11.71
CA MET A 52 -15.23 0.04 12.67
C MET A 52 -15.44 -0.37 14.13
N SER A 53 -16.46 -1.17 14.43
CA SER A 53 -16.66 -1.76 15.76
C SER A 53 -15.53 -2.71 16.14
N SER A 54 -15.09 -3.57 15.22
CA SER A 54 -13.98 -4.49 15.44
C SER A 54 -12.65 -3.75 15.60
N VAL A 55 -12.43 -2.67 14.85
CA VAL A 55 -11.29 -1.77 15.02
C VAL A 55 -11.26 -1.19 16.43
N MET A 56 -12.39 -0.63 16.89
CA MET A 56 -12.48 -0.04 18.23
C MET A 56 -12.18 -1.07 19.32
N THR A 57 -12.86 -2.22 19.29
CA THR A 57 -12.64 -3.30 20.26
C THR A 57 -11.20 -3.80 20.23
N THR A 58 -10.59 -3.90 19.05
CA THR A 58 -9.18 -4.32 18.93
C THR A 58 -8.23 -3.31 19.57
N LEU A 59 -8.47 -2.01 19.39
CA LEU A 59 -7.62 -0.97 19.97
C LEU A 59 -7.82 -0.85 21.49
N GLU A 60 -9.04 -1.03 21.99
CA GLU A 60 -9.36 -0.94 23.42
C GLU A 60 -8.90 -2.16 24.21
N ASN A 61 -9.09 -3.37 23.64
CA ASN A 61 -8.89 -4.63 24.34
C ASN A 61 -7.63 -5.37 23.90
N GLY A 62 -6.93 -4.86 22.88
CA GLY A 62 -5.90 -5.60 22.17
C GLY A 62 -6.48 -6.72 21.30
N SER A 63 -5.61 -7.49 20.66
CA SER A 63 -6.01 -8.72 19.96
C SER A 63 -4.90 -9.76 20.01
N THR A 64 -5.29 -11.02 20.19
CA THR A 64 -4.38 -12.17 20.23
C THR A 64 -4.18 -12.80 18.85
N THR A 65 -5.07 -12.54 17.89
CA THR A 65 -5.02 -13.11 16.54
C THR A 65 -5.62 -12.13 15.53
N LEU A 66 -4.78 -11.28 14.93
CA LEU A 66 -5.17 -10.46 13.78
C LEU A 66 -4.75 -11.14 12.47
N PRO A 67 -5.58 -11.04 11.41
CA PRO A 67 -5.18 -11.51 10.09
C PRO A 67 -3.95 -10.73 9.61
N THR A 68 -3.13 -11.36 8.76
CA THR A 68 -1.99 -10.68 8.15
C THR A 68 -2.51 -9.70 7.10
N PRO A 69 -2.15 -8.40 7.18
CA PRO A 69 -2.52 -7.41 6.19
C PRO A 69 -2.13 -7.86 4.78
N SER A 70 -3.01 -7.62 3.82
CA SER A 70 -2.73 -7.77 2.40
C SER A 70 -2.23 -6.46 1.78
N ARG A 71 -1.80 -6.50 0.52
CA ARG A 71 -1.25 -5.32 -0.16
C ARG A 71 -2.33 -4.22 -0.24
N PRO A 72 -2.02 -2.96 0.11
CA PRO A 72 -3.00 -1.89 0.04
C PRO A 72 -3.57 -1.67 -1.37
N GLY A 73 -4.89 -1.50 -1.49
CA GLY A 73 -5.58 -1.42 -2.80
C GLY A 73 -5.16 -0.27 -3.70
N TYR A 74 -4.82 0.85 -3.10
CA TYR A 74 -4.31 2.01 -3.83
C TYR A 74 -2.99 1.73 -4.57
N LEU A 75 -2.23 0.70 -4.15
CA LEU A 75 -0.99 0.30 -4.81
C LEU A 75 -1.22 -0.51 -6.06
N VAL A 76 -2.30 -1.30 -6.13
CA VAL A 76 -2.59 -2.10 -7.33
C VAL A 76 -3.11 -1.23 -8.45
N ARG A 77 -4.04 -0.30 -8.17
CA ARG A 77 -4.57 0.63 -9.18
C ARG A 77 -3.46 1.42 -9.89
N ARG A 78 -2.49 1.97 -9.13
CA ARG A 78 -1.37 2.71 -9.72
C ARG A 78 -0.46 1.86 -10.60
N ASN A 79 -0.21 0.60 -10.25
CA ASN A 79 0.61 -0.27 -11.10
C ASN A 79 -0.12 -0.56 -12.41
N THR A 80 -1.42 -0.87 -12.35
CA THR A 80 -2.24 -1.12 -13.54
C THR A 80 -2.27 0.10 -14.47
N GLU A 81 -2.41 1.31 -13.93
CA GLU A 81 -2.39 2.55 -14.72
C GLU A 81 -1.02 2.80 -15.38
N LEU A 82 0.08 2.58 -14.65
CA LEU A 82 1.43 2.72 -15.19
C LEU A 82 1.74 1.66 -16.26
N ASP A 83 1.31 0.42 -16.05
CA ASP A 83 1.45 -0.66 -17.02
C ASP A 83 0.63 -0.39 -18.28
N GLN A 84 -0.61 0.10 -18.14
CA GLN A 84 -1.42 0.54 -19.28
C GLN A 84 -0.76 1.69 -20.04
N PHE A 85 -0.25 2.69 -19.34
CA PHE A 85 0.47 3.82 -19.95
C PHE A 85 1.72 3.36 -20.72
N ARG A 86 2.50 2.44 -20.14
CA ARG A 86 3.70 1.86 -20.76
C ARG A 86 3.34 1.07 -22.03
N ASN A 87 2.30 0.25 -21.98
CA ASN A 87 1.80 -0.49 -23.14
C ASN A 87 1.31 0.45 -24.26
N ASN A 88 0.62 1.54 -23.91
CA ASN A 88 0.17 2.53 -24.88
C ASN A 88 1.34 3.24 -25.58
N ILE A 89 2.40 3.61 -24.85
CA ILE A 89 3.62 4.16 -25.45
C ILE A 89 4.28 3.15 -26.38
N GLN A 90 4.40 1.90 -25.96
CA GLN A 90 5.05 0.87 -26.76
C GLN A 90 4.28 0.56 -28.05
N ASN A 91 2.94 0.54 -27.99
CA ASN A 91 2.09 0.42 -29.17
C ASN A 91 2.20 1.63 -30.12
N SER A 92 2.29 2.84 -29.56
CA SER A 92 2.50 4.08 -30.35
C SER A 92 3.84 4.07 -31.10
N LEU A 93 4.93 3.67 -30.43
CA LEU A 93 6.26 3.59 -31.04
C LEU A 93 6.33 2.53 -32.15
N ASN A 94 5.62 1.42 -32.00
CA ASN A 94 5.54 0.39 -33.03
C ASN A 94 4.70 0.79 -34.25
N SER A 95 3.89 1.85 -34.15
CA SER A 95 3.08 2.38 -35.25
C SER A 95 3.83 3.40 -36.13
N LEU A 96 5.04 3.82 -35.74
CA LEU A 96 5.89 4.70 -36.52
C LEU A 96 6.70 3.88 -37.53
N SER A 97 6.07 3.51 -38.67
CA SER A 97 6.84 3.06 -39.84
C SER A 97 7.71 4.22 -40.33
N VAL A 98 9.02 4.01 -40.35
CA VAL A 98 9.97 4.89 -41.02
C VAL A 98 9.66 4.84 -42.52
N THR A 99 8.98 5.85 -43.04
CA THR A 99 8.94 6.11 -44.48
C THR A 99 10.30 6.65 -44.89
N GLU A 100 11.12 5.83 -45.56
CA GLU A 100 12.27 6.28 -46.34
C GLU A 100 11.78 7.30 -47.38
N ILE A 101 12.33 8.51 -47.31
CA ILE A 101 12.06 9.59 -48.25
C ILE A 101 13.01 9.35 -49.43
N ASP A 102 12.52 8.72 -50.51
CA ASP A 102 13.27 8.57 -51.76
C ASP A 102 13.41 9.97 -52.41
N GLY A 103 14.62 10.52 -52.33
CA GLY A 103 14.99 11.80 -52.95
C GLY A 103 15.33 11.57 -54.42
N ARG A 104 14.52 12.14 -55.31
CA ARG A 104 14.72 12.09 -56.76
C ARG A 104 15.35 13.37 -57.29
#